data_AF-A0A927PHA8-F1
#
_entry.id   AF-A0A927PHA8-F1
#
_cell.length_a   1.000
_cell.length_b   1.000
_cell.length_c   1.000
_cell.angle_alpha   90.00
_cell.angle_beta   90.00
_cell.angle_gamma   90.00
#
_symmetry.space_group_name_H-M   'P 1'
#
loop_
_entity.id
_entity.type
_entity.pdbx_description
1 polymer ?
#
loop_
_entity_poly.entity_id
_entity_poly.type
_entity_poly.pdbx_seq_one_letter_code
_entity_poly.pdbx_strand_id
1 'polypeptide(L)'
;MKRFLPYIVLLSFISLASCQATYFYSTLNSPNDYVEKVENGDFLLETDSLWIAYCFKGEGAPMQITIYNKLNEPLHVDWERSAMVIDGMAHSYTGKETPFQGSLENFSVSHNTDNNTYTYSAGNFGGIIESPNRMSFVFPETMISNTPIRLNPGIKGMETKSYENIQINDGDNQSQAQRITFEERDSPLKFKSYLTLYYKPDKPMYFIQDFYMEELLKTHVKPSKFGASMIDRGDFFYTIKPANNNYLYGTLAVVGLAGVIIMGASIDTDTSIDYDPPAPPSWW
;
A
#
# COMPACT_ATOMS: atom_id res chain seq x y z
N MET A 1 -10.34 52.42 -13.08
CA MET A 1 -9.97 50.98 -13.03
C MET A 1 -8.89 50.62 -12.00
N LYS A 2 -8.02 51.54 -11.53
CA LYS A 2 -6.94 51.25 -10.56
C LYS A 2 -7.38 50.99 -9.09
N ARG A 3 -8.66 51.17 -8.74
CA ARG A 3 -9.18 51.01 -7.36
C ARG A 3 -9.68 49.60 -7.02
N PHE A 4 -9.82 48.71 -8.01
CA PHE A 4 -10.28 47.32 -7.81
C PHE A 4 -9.14 46.29 -7.78
N LEU A 5 -7.93 46.69 -8.17
CA LEU A 5 -6.73 45.84 -8.16
C LEU A 5 -6.36 45.31 -6.76
N PRO A 6 -6.41 46.09 -5.66
CA PRO A 6 -6.06 45.54 -4.34
C PRO A 6 -7.10 44.53 -3.82
N TYR A 7 -8.37 44.66 -4.24
CA TYR A 7 -9.43 43.72 -3.86
C TYR A 7 -9.34 42.40 -4.62
N ILE A 8 -8.92 42.43 -5.88
CA ILE A 8 -8.69 41.20 -6.67
C ILE A 8 -7.48 40.42 -6.14
N VAL A 9 -6.42 41.11 -5.70
CA VAL A 9 -5.24 40.48 -5.07
C VAL A 9 -5.56 39.91 -3.69
N LEU A 10 -6.42 40.57 -2.90
CA LEU A 10 -6.88 40.06 -1.61
C LEU A 10 -7.83 38.85 -1.77
N LEU A 11 -8.68 38.86 -2.80
CA LEU A 11 -9.59 37.74 -3.10
C LEU A 11 -8.84 36.51 -3.62
N SER A 12 -7.77 36.69 -4.41
CA SER A 12 -6.90 35.59 -4.85
C SER A 12 -6.00 35.05 -3.73
N PHE A 13 -5.66 35.85 -2.72
CA PHE A 13 -4.97 35.38 -1.51
C PHE A 13 -5.86 34.51 -0.59
N ILE A 14 -7.17 34.76 -0.54
CA ILE A 14 -8.12 33.96 0.25
C ILE A 14 -8.41 32.61 -0.42
N SER A 15 -8.37 32.53 -1.76
CA SER A 15 -8.52 31.26 -2.49
C SER A 15 -7.30 30.33 -2.41
N LEU A 16 -6.18 30.80 -1.88
CA LEU A 16 -4.97 30.00 -1.61
C LEU A 16 -4.93 29.47 -0.18
N ALA A 17 -6.03 29.57 0.59
CA ALA A 17 -6.19 28.89 1.87
C ALA A 17 -6.29 27.36 1.67
N SER A 18 -5.17 26.78 1.23
CA SER A 18 -4.61 25.53 1.70
C SER A 18 -5.65 24.47 2.08
N CYS A 19 -6.15 23.78 1.06
CA CYS A 19 -6.70 22.44 1.18
C CYS A 19 -5.60 21.49 1.70
N GLN A 20 -5.37 21.47 3.01
CA GLN A 20 -4.40 20.59 3.66
C GLN A 20 -4.98 19.19 3.85
N ALA A 21 -4.24 18.17 3.41
CA ALA A 21 -4.59 16.78 3.69
C ALA A 21 -4.63 16.54 5.21
N THR A 22 -5.47 15.62 5.64
CA THR A 22 -5.48 15.13 7.02
C THR A 22 -4.82 13.77 7.04
N TYR A 23 -3.86 13.60 7.95
CA TYR A 23 -3.14 12.36 8.17
C TYR A 23 -3.69 11.67 9.42
N PHE A 24 -3.92 10.37 9.29
CA PHE A 24 -4.33 9.49 10.37
C PHE A 24 -3.22 8.47 10.60
N TYR A 25 -2.48 8.63 11.68
CA TYR A 25 -1.44 7.68 12.08
C TYR A 25 -2.02 6.69 13.09
N SER A 26 -1.75 5.41 12.90
CA SER A 26 -2.26 4.35 13.74
C SER A 26 -1.12 3.55 14.34
N THR A 27 -1.27 3.18 15.60
CA THR A 27 -0.38 2.24 16.28
C THR A 27 -1.13 0.95 16.53
N LEU A 28 -0.52 -0.16 16.14
CA LEU A 28 -1.03 -1.51 16.38
C LEU A 28 -0.51 -2.06 17.70
N ASN A 29 -1.25 -3.00 18.27
CA ASN A 29 -0.78 -3.86 19.34
C ASN A 29 -1.31 -5.29 19.14
N SER A 30 -0.73 -6.26 19.86
CA SER A 30 -1.14 -7.66 19.83
C SER A 30 -1.59 -8.10 21.22
N PRO A 31 -2.72 -8.82 21.36
CA PRO A 31 -3.16 -9.39 22.63
C PRO A 31 -2.49 -10.75 22.92
N ASN A 32 -1.62 -11.25 22.02
CA ASN A 32 -0.98 -12.54 22.18
C ASN A 32 0.26 -12.44 23.09
N ASP A 33 0.21 -13.01 24.29
CA ASP A 33 1.31 -12.95 25.28
C ASP A 33 2.63 -13.57 24.80
N TYR A 34 2.60 -14.41 23.76
CA TYR A 34 3.77 -15.05 23.14
C TYR A 34 4.38 -14.23 21.99
N VAL A 35 3.90 -13.01 21.79
CA VAL A 35 4.40 -12.06 20.78
C VAL A 35 5.00 -10.87 21.49
N GLU A 36 6.29 -10.66 21.30
CA GLU A 36 6.99 -9.52 21.85
C GLU A 36 6.96 -8.36 20.86
N LYS A 37 6.56 -7.16 21.32
CA LYS A 37 6.81 -5.93 20.58
C LYS A 37 8.21 -5.44 20.92
N VAL A 38 9.15 -5.65 20.01
CA VAL A 38 10.57 -5.28 20.19
C VAL A 38 10.79 -3.77 20.05
N GLU A 39 11.99 -3.28 20.39
CA GLU A 39 12.30 -1.85 20.46
C GLU A 39 11.99 -1.07 19.16
N ASN A 40 12.18 -1.70 18.00
CA ASN A 40 11.87 -1.09 16.70
C ASN A 40 10.36 -1.10 16.36
N GLY A 41 9.50 -1.59 17.25
CA GLY A 41 8.06 -1.69 17.07
C GLY A 41 7.59 -2.92 16.28
N ASP A 42 8.48 -3.78 15.78
CA ASP A 42 8.07 -5.02 15.12
C ASP A 42 7.48 -6.00 16.14
N PHE A 43 6.55 -6.85 15.68
CA PHE A 43 5.97 -7.92 16.48
C PHE A 43 6.70 -9.23 16.22
N LEU A 44 7.50 -9.67 17.19
CA LEU A 44 8.35 -10.85 17.11
C LEU A 44 7.69 -12.02 17.85
N LEU A 45 7.48 -13.11 17.11
CA LEU A 45 7.25 -14.43 17.68
C LEU A 45 8.52 -15.24 17.50
N GLU A 46 9.04 -15.78 18.59
CA GLU A 46 10.24 -16.62 18.58
C GLU A 46 9.94 -18.01 19.15
N THR A 47 10.43 -19.02 18.45
CA THR A 47 10.39 -20.42 18.88
C THR A 47 11.80 -21.01 18.80
N ASP A 48 11.93 -22.28 19.19
CA ASP A 48 13.17 -23.04 19.01
C ASP A 48 13.51 -23.26 17.52
N SER A 49 12.50 -23.29 16.64
CA SER A 49 12.67 -23.65 15.23
C SER A 49 12.80 -22.46 14.29
N LEU A 50 12.20 -21.32 14.64
CA LEU A 50 12.13 -20.14 13.78
C LEU A 50 11.76 -18.91 14.59
N TRP A 51 11.93 -17.73 13.99
CA TRP A 51 11.24 -16.53 14.42
C TRP A 51 10.46 -15.91 13.26
N ILE A 52 9.37 -15.22 13.60
CA ILE A 52 8.48 -14.51 12.67
C ILE A 52 8.35 -13.08 13.19
N ALA A 53 8.72 -12.10 12.37
CA ALA A 53 8.52 -10.69 12.67
C ALA A 53 7.47 -10.08 11.74
N TYR A 54 6.52 -9.34 12.31
CA TYR A 54 5.54 -8.54 11.57
C TYR A 54 5.86 -7.06 11.68
N CYS A 55 5.89 -6.38 10.54
CA CYS A 55 6.09 -4.95 10.42
C CYS A 55 4.98 -4.38 9.55
N PHE A 56 4.35 -3.28 9.97
CA PHE A 56 3.22 -2.65 9.32
C PHE A 56 3.55 -1.24 8.83
N LYS A 57 4.82 -0.84 8.85
CA LYS A 57 5.22 0.55 8.64
C LYS A 57 4.93 1.07 7.25
N GLY A 58 4.37 2.27 7.17
CA GLY A 58 4.13 2.99 5.92
C GLY A 58 2.66 3.31 5.63
N GLU A 59 2.39 3.75 4.40
CA GLU A 59 1.05 4.14 3.99
C GLU A 59 0.14 2.91 3.80
N GLY A 60 -1.03 2.93 4.44
CA GLY A 60 -2.05 1.89 4.32
C GLY A 60 -1.71 0.59 5.07
N ALA A 61 -0.73 0.60 5.97
CA ALA A 61 -0.26 -0.58 6.71
C ALA A 61 0.14 -1.75 5.77
N PRO A 62 1.27 -1.64 5.03
CA PRO A 62 1.80 -2.79 4.32
C PRO A 62 2.29 -3.83 5.34
N MET A 63 1.66 -5.00 5.38
CA MET A 63 2.05 -6.06 6.30
C MET A 63 3.24 -6.81 5.73
N GLN A 64 4.43 -6.51 6.23
CA GLN A 64 5.66 -7.24 5.97
C GLN A 64 5.80 -8.38 6.99
N ILE A 65 6.01 -9.59 6.48
CA ILE A 65 6.25 -10.80 7.26
C ILE A 65 7.69 -11.25 6.98
N THR A 66 8.52 -11.26 8.01
CA THR A 66 9.90 -11.76 7.94
C THR A 66 9.99 -13.06 8.73
N ILE A 67 10.54 -14.09 8.09
CA ILE A 67 10.62 -15.44 8.67
C ILE A 67 12.08 -15.86 8.61
N TYR A 68 12.65 -16.23 9.74
CA TYR A 68 14.00 -16.78 9.83
C TYR A 68 13.98 -18.22 10.27
N ASN A 69 14.73 -19.05 9.56
CA ASN A 69 14.85 -20.46 9.82
C ASN A 69 16.02 -20.72 10.78
N LYS A 70 15.75 -21.20 12.01
CA LYS A 70 16.79 -21.63 12.96
C LYS A 70 17.17 -23.11 12.78
N LEU A 71 16.42 -23.86 11.97
CA LEU A 71 16.67 -25.28 11.74
C LEU A 71 17.82 -25.48 10.75
N ASN A 72 18.41 -26.68 10.82
CA ASN A 72 19.34 -27.20 9.82
C ASN A 72 18.63 -27.80 8.59
N GLU A 73 17.30 -27.77 8.57
CA GLU A 73 16.45 -28.24 7.49
C GLU A 73 15.73 -27.05 6.85
N PRO A 74 15.45 -27.06 5.54
CA PRO A 74 14.73 -25.97 4.91
C PRO A 74 13.29 -25.83 5.39
N LEU A 75 12.79 -24.60 5.42
CA LEU A 75 11.39 -24.29 5.69
C LEU A 75 10.67 -23.86 4.41
N HIS A 76 9.44 -24.33 4.27
CA HIS A 76 8.51 -23.89 3.25
C HIS A 76 7.47 -22.98 3.88
N VAL A 77 7.22 -21.85 3.23
CA VAL A 77 6.15 -20.92 3.61
C VAL A 77 5.07 -21.01 2.55
N ASP A 78 3.89 -21.48 2.93
CA ASP A 78 2.76 -21.69 2.04
C ASP A 78 1.84 -20.47 2.08
N TRP A 79 2.08 -19.52 1.18
CA TRP A 79 1.29 -18.30 1.05
C TRP A 79 -0.14 -18.60 0.57
N GLU A 80 -0.36 -19.67 -0.19
CA GLU A 80 -1.68 -20.06 -0.70
C GLU A 80 -2.61 -20.51 0.43
N ARG A 81 -2.03 -21.18 1.44
CA ARG A 81 -2.71 -21.56 2.69
C ARG A 81 -2.54 -20.56 3.82
N SER A 82 -2.12 -19.34 3.51
CA SER A 82 -1.97 -18.25 4.46
C SER A 82 -2.86 -17.08 4.08
N ALA A 83 -3.40 -16.39 5.08
CA ALA A 83 -4.38 -15.34 4.85
C ALA A 83 -4.44 -14.38 6.03
N MET A 84 -4.84 -13.15 5.75
CA MET A 84 -5.28 -12.19 6.76
C MET A 84 -6.79 -12.29 6.89
N VAL A 85 -7.29 -12.36 8.12
CA VAL A 85 -8.73 -12.29 8.40
C VAL A 85 -9.04 -10.95 9.04
N ILE A 86 -9.86 -10.14 8.37
CA ILE A 86 -10.34 -8.84 8.85
C ILE A 86 -11.86 -8.80 8.68
N ASP A 87 -12.58 -8.34 9.69
CA ASP A 87 -14.06 -8.30 9.71
C ASP A 87 -14.73 -9.65 9.34
N GLY A 88 -14.09 -10.77 9.70
CA GLY A 88 -14.56 -12.12 9.40
C GLY A 88 -14.35 -12.58 7.94
N MET A 89 -13.72 -11.77 7.10
CA MET A 89 -13.37 -12.10 5.72
C MET A 89 -11.89 -12.45 5.60
N ALA A 90 -11.60 -13.57 4.95
CA ALA A 90 -10.23 -14.02 4.68
C ALA A 90 -9.71 -13.44 3.36
N HIS A 91 -8.54 -12.82 3.40
CA HIS A 91 -7.80 -12.29 2.26
C HIS A 91 -6.50 -13.08 2.11
N SER A 92 -6.38 -13.82 1.01
CA SER A 92 -5.21 -14.65 0.74
C SER A 92 -3.92 -13.83 0.62
N TYR A 93 -2.78 -14.44 0.99
CA TYR A 93 -1.45 -13.87 0.77
C TYR A 93 -0.91 -14.10 -0.65
N THR A 94 -1.60 -14.90 -1.45
CA THR A 94 -1.31 -15.08 -2.88
C THR A 94 -2.17 -14.17 -3.74
N GLY A 95 -1.64 -13.81 -4.92
CA GLY A 95 -2.37 -13.01 -5.90
C GLY A 95 -1.76 -11.61 -6.06
N LYS A 96 -0.44 -11.52 -6.30
CA LYS A 96 0.13 -10.26 -6.77
C LYS A 96 -0.45 -9.98 -8.16
N GLU A 97 -1.45 -9.12 -8.18
CA GLU A 97 -2.06 -8.56 -9.37
C GLU A 97 -1.01 -7.76 -10.14
N THR A 98 -0.57 -8.30 -11.27
CA THR A 98 0.34 -7.63 -12.19
C THR A 98 -0.51 -7.09 -13.33
N PRO A 99 -0.77 -5.76 -13.37
CA PRO A 99 -1.47 -5.18 -14.50
C PRO A 99 -0.62 -5.36 -15.76
N PHE A 100 -1.26 -5.70 -16.86
CA PHE A 100 -0.64 -5.66 -18.18
C PHE A 100 -1.51 -4.84 -19.12
N GLN A 101 -0.85 -4.17 -20.05
CA GLN A 101 -1.49 -3.43 -21.13
C GLN A 101 -0.77 -3.75 -22.43
N GLY A 102 -1.51 -3.79 -23.53
CA GLY A 102 -0.99 -4.00 -24.86
C GLY A 102 -1.82 -3.28 -25.90
N SER A 103 -1.18 -2.92 -27.01
CA SER A 103 -1.84 -2.44 -28.21
C SER A 103 -1.80 -3.54 -29.28
N LEU A 104 -2.87 -3.61 -30.07
CA LEU A 104 -3.01 -4.44 -31.24
C LEU A 104 -3.17 -3.52 -32.43
N GLU A 105 -2.36 -3.74 -33.46
CA GLU A 105 -2.52 -3.14 -34.77
C GLU A 105 -2.64 -4.25 -35.79
N ASN A 106 -3.80 -4.32 -36.43
CA ASN A 106 -4.11 -5.32 -37.44
C ASN A 106 -4.34 -4.64 -38.78
N PHE A 107 -3.65 -5.15 -39.79
CA PHE A 107 -3.89 -4.81 -41.19
C PHE A 107 -4.25 -6.09 -41.93
N SER A 108 -5.40 -6.12 -42.58
CA SER A 108 -5.87 -7.26 -43.36
C SER A 108 -6.26 -6.84 -44.77
N VAL A 109 -5.98 -7.72 -45.73
CA VAL A 109 -6.33 -7.54 -47.14
C VAL A 109 -7.19 -8.72 -47.56
N SER A 110 -8.45 -8.44 -47.88
CA SER A 110 -9.35 -9.43 -48.47
C SER A 110 -9.38 -9.24 -49.98
N HIS A 111 -8.97 -10.27 -50.72
CA HIS A 111 -9.08 -10.30 -52.18
C HIS A 111 -10.42 -10.90 -52.59
N ASN A 112 -11.18 -10.18 -53.41
CA ASN A 112 -12.28 -10.73 -54.18
C ASN A 112 -11.98 -10.56 -55.67
N THR A 113 -12.62 -11.36 -56.53
CA THR A 113 -12.31 -11.53 -57.96
C THR A 113 -12.20 -10.19 -58.72
N ASP A 114 -12.94 -9.16 -58.28
CA ASP A 114 -12.99 -7.86 -58.93
C ASP A 114 -12.42 -6.69 -58.10
N ASN A 115 -12.08 -6.87 -56.81
CA ASN A 115 -11.54 -5.78 -55.99
C ASN A 115 -10.84 -6.22 -54.69
N ASN A 116 -9.93 -5.37 -54.21
CA ASN A 116 -9.23 -5.57 -52.94
C ASN A 116 -9.82 -4.68 -51.84
N THR A 117 -10.15 -5.29 -50.70
CA THR A 117 -10.59 -4.57 -49.51
C THR A 117 -9.47 -4.55 -48.47
N TYR A 118 -9.07 -3.36 -48.07
CA TYR A 118 -8.09 -3.13 -47.01
C TYR A 118 -8.82 -2.79 -45.72
N THR A 119 -8.51 -3.49 -44.63
CA THR A 119 -9.09 -3.21 -43.32
C THR A 119 -7.98 -3.03 -42.31
N TYR A 120 -7.96 -1.84 -41.71
CA TYR A 120 -7.11 -1.50 -40.58
C TYR A 120 -7.96 -1.50 -39.31
N SER A 121 -7.47 -2.15 -38.26
CA SER A 121 -8.06 -2.09 -36.94
C SER A 121 -6.97 -1.95 -35.90
N ALA A 122 -7.09 -0.96 -35.04
CA ALA A 122 -6.27 -0.81 -33.85
C ALA A 122 -7.14 -1.00 -32.60
N GLY A 123 -6.56 -1.59 -31.56
CA GLY A 123 -7.25 -1.80 -30.30
C GLY A 123 -6.27 -1.83 -29.14
N ASN A 124 -6.70 -1.37 -27.98
CA ASN A 124 -5.95 -1.52 -26.75
C ASN A 124 -6.62 -2.60 -25.91
N PHE A 125 -5.83 -3.42 -25.24
CA PHE A 125 -6.30 -4.38 -24.27
C PHE A 125 -5.48 -4.26 -22.99
N GLY A 126 -6.12 -4.55 -21.88
CA GLY A 126 -5.47 -4.58 -20.58
C GLY A 126 -6.20 -5.54 -19.67
N GLY A 127 -5.47 -6.04 -18.70
CA GLY A 127 -6.00 -6.97 -17.72
C GLY A 127 -5.05 -7.10 -16.54
N ILE A 128 -5.40 -8.00 -15.64
CA ILE A 128 -4.62 -8.30 -14.46
C ILE A 128 -4.19 -9.75 -14.55
N ILE A 129 -2.89 -10.00 -14.43
CA ILE A 129 -2.32 -11.34 -14.27
C ILE A 129 -2.02 -11.53 -12.79
N GLU A 130 -2.67 -12.50 -12.16
CA GLU A 130 -2.27 -12.95 -10.83
C GLU A 130 -1.08 -13.90 -10.97
N SER A 131 0.11 -13.46 -10.55
CA SER A 131 1.24 -14.37 -10.43
C SER A 131 1.12 -15.14 -9.11
N PRO A 132 0.95 -16.48 -9.15
CA PRO A 132 0.75 -17.25 -7.95
C PRO A 132 2.12 -17.53 -7.30
N ASN A 133 2.64 -16.58 -6.54
CA ASN A 133 3.72 -16.86 -5.58
C ASN A 133 3.15 -17.69 -4.41
N ARG A 134 2.83 -18.95 -4.68
CA ARG A 134 2.14 -19.86 -3.74
C ARG A 134 3.00 -20.25 -2.55
N MET A 135 4.30 -20.39 -2.79
CA MET A 135 5.22 -20.90 -1.79
C MET A 135 6.56 -20.19 -1.88
N SER A 136 7.21 -20.01 -0.73
CA SER A 136 8.61 -19.61 -0.64
C SER A 136 9.42 -20.63 0.13
N PHE A 137 10.73 -20.64 -0.16
CA PHE A 137 11.69 -21.55 0.46
C PHE A 137 12.68 -20.73 1.29
N VAL A 138 12.92 -21.17 2.52
CA VAL A 138 13.87 -20.56 3.45
C VAL A 138 14.95 -21.58 3.78
N PHE A 139 16.17 -21.33 3.33
CA PHE A 139 17.31 -22.19 3.64
C PHE A 139 17.62 -22.18 5.15
N PRO A 140 18.31 -23.21 5.66
CA PRO A 140 18.83 -23.20 7.03
C PRO A 140 19.58 -21.91 7.37
N GLU A 141 19.35 -21.36 8.56
CA GLU A 141 20.00 -20.16 9.08
C GLU A 141 19.85 -18.90 8.19
N THR A 142 18.82 -18.87 7.34
CA THR A 142 18.49 -17.73 6.48
C THR A 142 17.11 -17.17 6.78
N MET A 143 16.81 -15.99 6.25
CA MET A 143 15.48 -15.38 6.31
C MET A 143 14.92 -15.08 4.93
N ILE A 144 13.59 -15.03 4.87
CA ILE A 144 12.86 -14.36 3.79
C ILE A 144 12.03 -13.23 4.37
N SER A 145 11.77 -12.22 3.55
CA SER A 145 10.85 -11.14 3.89
C SER A 145 9.91 -10.89 2.72
N ASN A 146 8.60 -10.83 3.00
CA ASN A 146 7.58 -10.62 1.98
C ASN A 146 6.49 -9.70 2.52
N THR A 147 5.92 -8.88 1.63
CA THR A 147 4.78 -8.01 1.94
C THR A 147 3.58 -8.49 1.12
N PRO A 148 2.85 -9.52 1.61
CA PRO A 148 1.77 -10.13 0.83
C PRO A 148 0.55 -9.23 0.65
N ILE A 149 0.24 -8.39 1.65
CA ILE A 149 -0.98 -7.58 1.64
C ILE A 149 -0.74 -6.20 2.28
N ARG A 150 -1.55 -5.23 1.86
CA ARG A 150 -1.68 -3.91 2.50
C ARG A 150 -3.10 -3.80 3.02
N LEU A 151 -3.28 -3.44 4.29
CA LEU A 151 -4.60 -3.45 4.93
C LEU A 151 -5.52 -2.35 4.37
N ASN A 152 -4.97 -1.16 4.11
CA ASN A 152 -5.72 0.03 3.70
C ASN A 152 -6.98 0.27 4.55
N PRO A 153 -6.87 0.39 5.89
CA PRO A 153 -8.04 0.52 6.74
C PRO A 153 -8.82 1.79 6.38
N GLY A 154 -10.14 1.64 6.27
CA GLY A 154 -11.02 2.76 5.95
C GLY A 154 -11.00 3.80 7.07
N ILE A 155 -10.81 5.07 6.69
CA ILE A 155 -10.85 6.21 7.62
C ILE A 155 -12.26 6.77 7.87
N LYS A 156 -13.26 6.23 7.16
CA LYS A 156 -14.65 6.71 7.22
C LYS A 156 -15.22 6.52 8.62
N GLY A 157 -15.74 7.59 9.21
CA GLY A 157 -16.27 7.61 10.57
C GLY A 157 -15.23 7.89 11.66
N MET A 158 -13.93 7.90 11.34
CA MET A 158 -12.89 8.28 12.30
C MET A 158 -12.84 9.81 12.50
N GLU A 159 -13.11 10.58 11.44
CA GLU A 159 -13.06 12.04 11.47
C GLU A 159 -13.93 12.71 12.55
N THR A 160 -15.06 12.10 12.92
CA THR A 160 -16.07 12.64 13.83
C THR A 160 -15.98 12.09 15.25
N LYS A 161 -14.99 11.22 15.52
CA LYS A 161 -14.74 10.71 16.89
C LYS A 161 -14.30 11.86 17.80
N SER A 162 -14.50 11.67 19.10
CA SER A 162 -13.99 12.58 20.12
C SER A 162 -12.50 12.29 20.34
N TYR A 163 -11.65 13.28 20.12
CA TYR A 163 -10.21 13.18 20.31
C TYR A 163 -9.75 14.09 21.44
N GLU A 164 -8.68 13.68 22.10
CA GLU A 164 -7.93 14.49 23.04
C GLU A 164 -6.83 15.27 22.29
N ASN A 165 -6.68 16.56 22.55
CA ASN A 165 -5.60 17.33 21.95
C ASN A 165 -4.29 17.04 22.68
N ILE A 166 -3.25 16.74 21.92
CA ILE A 166 -1.91 16.42 22.43
C ILE A 166 -0.83 17.23 21.71
N GLN A 167 0.34 17.35 22.33
CA GLN A 167 1.58 17.68 21.64
C GLN A 167 2.34 16.41 21.32
N ILE A 168 2.71 16.23 20.06
CA ILE A 168 3.73 15.24 19.69
C ILE A 168 5.07 15.97 19.72
N ASN A 169 5.97 15.48 20.57
CA ASN A 169 7.35 15.94 20.64
C ASN A 169 8.22 14.87 19.98
N ASP A 170 8.90 15.23 18.91
CA ASP A 170 9.77 14.34 18.17
C ASP A 170 11.10 15.05 17.87
N GLY A 171 12.06 14.85 18.77
CA GLY A 171 13.26 15.68 18.84
C GLY A 171 12.92 17.15 19.07
N ASP A 172 13.39 18.02 18.18
CA ASP A 172 13.11 19.47 18.21
C ASP A 172 11.75 19.84 17.60
N ASN A 173 11.06 18.89 16.96
CA ASN A 173 9.77 19.16 16.32
C ASN A 173 8.63 19.01 17.34
N GLN A 174 7.88 20.08 17.53
CA GLN A 174 6.62 20.06 18.28
C GLN A 174 5.46 20.21 17.31
N SER A 175 4.51 19.29 17.39
CA SER A 175 3.35 19.27 16.49
C SER A 175 2.06 19.01 17.27
N GLN A 176 1.05 19.82 16.97
CA GLN A 176 -0.31 19.61 17.48
C GLN A 176 -0.93 18.40 16.81
N ALA A 177 -1.49 17.49 17.61
CA ALA A 177 -2.26 16.36 17.11
C ALA A 177 -3.47 16.08 18.00
N GLN A 178 -4.36 15.25 17.48
CA GLN A 178 -5.56 14.77 18.15
C GLN A 178 -5.42 13.26 18.33
N ARG A 179 -5.51 12.76 19.57
CA ARG A 179 -5.33 11.35 19.92
C ARG A 179 -6.63 10.72 20.40
N ILE A 180 -6.83 9.46 20.04
CA ILE A 180 -7.76 8.54 20.68
C ILE A 180 -7.05 7.21 20.88
N THR A 181 -7.28 6.58 22.03
CA THR A 181 -6.77 5.25 22.36
C THR A 181 -7.91 4.25 22.41
N PHE A 182 -7.58 2.98 22.18
CA PHE A 182 -8.52 1.87 22.14
C PHE A 182 -7.96 0.69 22.91
N GLU A 183 -8.85 -0.03 23.57
CA GLU A 183 -8.63 -1.37 24.07
C GLU A 183 -8.92 -2.38 22.94
N GLU A 184 -8.45 -3.61 23.07
CA GLU A 184 -8.73 -4.66 22.07
C GLU A 184 -10.25 -4.79 21.77
N ARG A 185 -11.08 -4.73 22.82
CA ARG A 185 -12.54 -4.92 22.70
C ARG A 185 -13.23 -3.83 21.87
N ASP A 186 -12.78 -2.58 21.96
CA ASP A 186 -13.41 -1.42 21.31
C ASP A 186 -12.61 -0.87 20.12
N SER A 187 -11.47 -1.50 19.82
CA SER A 187 -10.66 -1.18 18.65
C SER A 187 -11.47 -1.29 17.36
N PRO A 188 -11.43 -0.24 16.51
CA PRO A 188 -12.17 -0.23 15.25
C PRO A 188 -11.46 -1.00 14.14
N LEU A 189 -10.23 -1.45 14.36
CA LEU A 189 -9.49 -2.31 13.44
C LEU A 189 -8.98 -3.51 14.23
N LYS A 190 -9.48 -4.68 13.88
CA LYS A 190 -9.02 -5.96 14.39
C LYS A 190 -8.83 -6.92 13.24
N PHE A 191 -7.69 -7.59 13.23
CA PHE A 191 -7.40 -8.57 12.20
C PHE A 191 -6.49 -9.66 12.74
N LYS A 192 -6.48 -10.78 12.02
CA LYS A 192 -5.66 -11.94 12.32
C LYS A 192 -4.76 -12.25 11.13
N SER A 193 -3.51 -12.60 11.39
CA SER A 193 -2.63 -13.23 10.41
C SER A 193 -2.65 -14.73 10.63
N TYR A 194 -2.95 -15.50 9.59
CA TYR A 194 -2.78 -16.95 9.55
C TYR A 194 -1.63 -17.27 8.61
N LEU A 195 -0.59 -17.88 9.16
CA LEU A 195 0.60 -18.25 8.41
C LEU A 195 0.85 -19.76 8.52
N THR A 196 0.94 -20.42 7.36
CA THR A 196 1.20 -21.85 7.24
C THR A 196 2.66 -22.08 6.82
N LEU A 197 3.38 -22.86 7.61
CA LEU A 197 4.76 -23.27 7.32
C LEU A 197 4.93 -24.77 7.47
N TYR A 198 5.93 -25.34 6.82
CA TYR A 198 6.35 -26.72 7.09
C TYR A 198 7.83 -26.94 6.75
N TYR A 199 8.52 -27.73 7.57
CA TYR A 199 9.79 -28.36 7.20
C TYR A 199 9.55 -29.77 6.61
N LYS A 200 8.42 -30.39 6.94
CA LYS A 200 7.96 -31.69 6.42
C LYS A 200 6.54 -31.54 5.85
N PRO A 201 6.30 -31.86 4.55
CA PRO A 201 5.01 -31.61 3.90
C PRO A 201 3.79 -32.27 4.59
N ASP A 202 3.99 -33.37 5.32
CA ASP A 202 2.96 -34.09 6.07
C ASP A 202 2.64 -33.46 7.43
N LYS A 203 3.40 -32.45 7.87
CA LYS A 203 3.27 -31.82 9.20
C LYS A 203 3.30 -30.29 9.10
N PRO A 204 2.19 -29.67 8.65
CA PRO A 204 2.08 -28.21 8.65
C PRO A 204 2.04 -27.65 10.07
N MET A 205 2.70 -26.52 10.24
CA MET A 205 2.67 -25.66 11.42
C MET A 205 1.85 -24.42 11.09
N TYR A 206 1.00 -24.01 12.01
CA TYR A 206 0.13 -22.86 11.86
C TYR A 206 0.48 -21.83 12.92
N PHE A 207 0.74 -20.60 12.48
CA PHE A 207 0.98 -19.45 13.34
C PHE A 207 -0.15 -18.47 13.15
N ILE A 208 -0.88 -18.19 14.24
CA ILE A 208 -2.01 -17.27 14.26
C ILE A 208 -1.61 -16.10 15.13
N GLN A 209 -1.70 -14.89 14.58
CA GLN A 209 -1.40 -13.65 15.28
C GLN A 209 -2.56 -12.68 15.20
N ASP A 210 -3.00 -12.21 16.35
CA ASP A 210 -4.06 -11.23 16.49
C ASP A 210 -3.45 -9.83 16.64
N PHE A 211 -4.07 -8.86 15.97
CA PHE A 211 -3.67 -7.46 16.04
C PHE A 211 -4.89 -6.57 16.17
N TYR A 212 -4.74 -5.49 16.92
CA TYR A 212 -5.72 -4.44 17.04
C TYR A 212 -5.08 -3.06 16.97
N MET A 213 -5.85 -2.05 16.55
CA MET A 213 -5.41 -0.66 16.63
C MET A 213 -5.56 -0.17 18.08
N GLU A 214 -4.45 0.20 18.70
CA GLU A 214 -4.38 0.70 20.07
C GLU A 214 -4.46 2.23 20.13
N GLU A 215 -3.95 2.92 19.11
CA GLU A 215 -3.94 4.37 19.07
C GLU A 215 -4.21 4.88 17.65
N LEU A 216 -4.93 6.00 17.56
CA LEU A 216 -5.12 6.78 16.34
C LEU A 216 -4.82 8.25 16.60
N LEU A 217 -3.86 8.79 15.85
CA LEU A 217 -3.48 10.19 15.83
C LEU A 217 -3.99 10.86 14.56
N LYS A 218 -4.65 12.00 14.71
CA LYS A 218 -5.14 12.85 13.62
C LYS A 218 -4.36 14.15 13.62
N THR A 219 -3.75 14.49 12.49
CA THR A 219 -2.96 15.73 12.33
C THR A 219 -2.88 16.17 10.87
N HIS A 220 -2.43 17.39 10.62
CA HIS A 220 -2.09 17.90 9.28
C HIS A 220 -0.59 17.76 8.96
N VAL A 221 0.19 17.22 9.90
CA VAL A 221 1.63 17.03 9.75
C VAL A 221 1.92 15.81 8.89
N LYS A 222 2.77 16.01 7.87
CA LYS A 222 3.18 14.97 6.93
C LYS A 222 4.18 14.00 7.58
N PRO A 223 4.26 12.73 7.12
CA PRO A 223 5.19 11.75 7.68
C PRO A 223 6.64 12.24 7.65
N SER A 224 7.06 12.92 6.58
CA SER A 224 8.42 13.47 6.41
C SER A 224 8.83 14.54 7.42
N LYS A 225 7.94 14.94 8.33
CA LYS A 225 8.21 15.90 9.42
C LYS A 225 8.40 15.22 10.77
N PHE A 226 8.04 13.95 10.88
CA PHE A 226 8.41 13.12 12.02
C PHE A 226 9.83 12.58 11.83
N GLY A 227 10.54 12.39 12.93
CA GLY A 227 11.83 11.74 13.03
C GLY A 227 11.72 10.22 12.83
N ALA A 228 12.90 9.62 12.64
CA ALA A 228 13.06 8.18 12.42
C ALA A 228 12.43 7.33 13.55
N SER A 229 12.56 7.80 14.80
CA SER A 229 12.00 7.16 16.00
C SER A 229 10.50 6.90 15.95
N MET A 230 9.74 7.70 15.19
CA MET A 230 8.30 7.50 15.02
C MET A 230 7.98 6.79 13.71
N ILE A 231 8.56 7.23 12.59
CA ILE A 231 8.16 6.74 11.25
C ILE A 231 8.72 5.36 10.91
N ASP A 232 9.83 4.96 11.53
CA ASP A 232 10.46 3.66 11.25
C ASP A 232 9.93 2.53 12.13
N ARG A 233 9.04 2.84 13.07
CA ARG A 233 8.42 1.87 13.97
C ARG A 233 7.56 0.87 13.22
N GLY A 234 7.76 -0.42 13.51
CA GLY A 234 7.04 -1.52 12.88
C GLY A 234 5.55 -1.56 13.20
N ASP A 235 5.13 -1.06 14.35
CA ASP A 235 3.73 -1.03 14.77
C ASP A 235 2.98 0.21 14.28
N PHE A 236 3.65 1.10 13.53
CA PHE A 236 3.16 2.43 13.20
C PHE A 236 2.92 2.60 11.71
N PHE A 237 1.70 2.97 11.33
CA PHE A 237 1.35 3.21 9.92
C PHE A 237 0.49 4.46 9.78
N TYR A 238 0.26 4.91 8.54
CA TYR A 238 -0.62 6.05 8.30
C TYR A 238 -1.54 5.87 7.10
N THR A 239 -2.62 6.64 7.10
CA THR A 239 -3.54 6.81 5.96
C THR A 239 -3.78 8.29 5.71
N ILE A 240 -4.02 8.64 4.44
CA ILE A 240 -4.15 10.03 4.02
C ILE A 240 -5.60 10.28 3.59
N LYS A 241 -6.20 11.32 4.16
CA LYS A 241 -7.42 11.94 3.64
C LYS A 241 -7.03 13.15 2.80
N PRO A 242 -7.15 13.10 1.47
CA PRO A 242 -6.89 14.27 0.64
C PRO A 242 -7.90 15.37 0.98
N ALA A 243 -7.47 16.62 0.88
CA ALA A 243 -8.35 17.75 1.07
C ALA A 243 -9.45 17.75 -0.01
N ASN A 244 -10.69 17.93 0.42
CA ASN A 244 -11.88 17.67 -0.37
C ASN A 244 -11.90 18.51 -1.67
N ASN A 245 -11.57 17.89 -2.80
CA ASN A 245 -11.83 18.46 -4.13
C ASN A 245 -12.74 17.46 -4.87
N ASN A 246 -14.03 17.79 -4.95
CA ASN A 246 -15.15 16.96 -5.44
C ASN A 246 -15.06 16.54 -6.93
N TYR A 247 -13.88 16.54 -7.55
CA TYR A 247 -13.68 16.23 -8.97
C TYR A 247 -12.66 15.10 -9.24
N LEU A 248 -12.09 14.48 -8.20
CA LEU A 248 -11.07 13.43 -8.37
C LEU A 248 -11.29 12.14 -7.55
N TYR A 249 -12.51 11.92 -7.06
CA TYR A 249 -12.89 10.67 -6.39
C TYR A 249 -13.28 9.54 -7.37
N GLY A 250 -13.03 9.71 -8.66
CA GLY A 250 -13.16 8.67 -9.68
C GLY A 250 -11.88 7.84 -9.94
N THR A 251 -10.73 8.23 -9.39
CA THR A 251 -9.42 7.63 -9.76
C THR A 251 -8.49 7.27 -8.59
N LEU A 252 -8.96 7.33 -7.33
CA LEU A 252 -8.16 6.93 -6.15
C LEU A 252 -8.72 5.70 -5.40
N ALA A 253 -9.57 4.90 -6.06
CA ALA A 253 -10.06 3.62 -5.57
C ALA A 253 -9.42 2.41 -6.28
N VAL A 254 -8.24 2.59 -6.87
CA VAL A 254 -7.41 1.48 -7.39
C VAL A 254 -5.98 1.65 -6.91
N VAL A 255 -5.76 1.47 -5.61
CA VAL A 255 -4.47 1.03 -5.07
C VAL A 255 -4.73 -0.06 -4.02
N GLY A 256 -5.40 -1.11 -4.48
CA GLY A 256 -5.05 -2.44 -4.02
C GLY A 256 -3.74 -2.84 -4.71
N LEU A 257 -2.67 -2.97 -3.93
CA LEU A 257 -1.44 -3.71 -4.26
C LEU A 257 -0.46 -3.28 -5.36
N ALA A 258 -0.65 -2.21 -6.12
CA ALA A 258 0.39 -1.73 -7.07
C ALA A 258 0.69 -0.24 -6.90
N GLY A 259 1.99 0.10 -6.94
CA GLY A 259 2.49 1.46 -6.83
C GLY A 259 1.76 2.45 -7.74
N VAL A 260 1.59 3.66 -7.22
CA VAL A 260 0.95 4.83 -7.81
C VAL A 260 1.29 5.02 -9.30
N ILE A 261 0.29 5.10 -10.17
CA ILE A 261 0.28 6.04 -11.31
C ILE A 261 -1.05 6.80 -11.32
N ILE A 262 -0.90 8.12 -11.20
CA ILE A 262 -1.94 9.14 -11.23
C ILE A 262 -2.46 9.28 -12.68
N MET A 263 -3.77 9.22 -12.88
CA MET A 263 -4.41 9.77 -14.08
C MET A 263 -5.41 10.87 -13.70
N GLY A 264 -5.16 12.07 -14.21
CA GLY A 264 -6.04 13.23 -14.11
C GLY A 264 -5.44 14.51 -14.71
N ALA A 265 -5.53 14.62 -16.04
CA ALA A 265 -5.50 15.82 -16.93
C ALA A 265 -4.72 17.08 -16.45
N SER A 266 -3.70 17.56 -17.16
CA SER A 266 -3.76 18.06 -18.54
C SER A 266 -2.43 17.83 -19.28
N ILE A 267 -2.46 17.09 -20.39
CA ILE A 267 -1.36 17.13 -21.37
C ILE A 267 -1.63 18.37 -22.21
N ASP A 268 -0.91 19.46 -21.93
CA ASP A 268 -0.61 20.45 -22.95
C ASP A 268 0.20 19.71 -24.02
N THR A 269 -0.47 19.35 -25.12
CA THR A 269 0.19 18.94 -26.36
C THR A 269 0.85 20.18 -26.94
N ASP A 270 2.11 20.41 -26.58
CA ASP A 270 3.08 21.13 -27.41
C ASP A 270 4.50 20.77 -27.00
N THR A 271 4.85 19.50 -27.24
CA THR A 271 6.25 19.10 -27.46
C THR A 271 6.27 18.12 -28.63
N SER A 272 6.36 18.66 -29.84
CA SER A 272 6.81 17.90 -31.01
C SER A 272 8.25 17.45 -30.76
N ILE A 273 8.42 16.20 -30.34
CA ILE A 273 9.72 15.54 -30.37
C ILE A 273 9.83 14.95 -31.78
N ASP A 274 10.60 15.62 -32.64
CA ASP A 274 11.00 15.06 -33.94
C ASP A 274 11.75 13.76 -33.69
N TYR A 275 11.10 12.65 -34.02
CA TYR A 275 11.72 11.33 -34.04
C TYR A 275 12.36 11.14 -35.41
N ASP A 276 13.68 11.31 -35.49
CA ASP A 276 14.46 10.95 -36.67
C ASP A 276 14.78 9.45 -36.59
N PRO A 277 14.22 8.59 -37.47
CA PRO A 277 14.45 7.15 -37.39
C PRO A 277 15.91 6.82 -37.73
N PRO A 278 16.54 5.86 -37.02
CA PRO A 278 17.91 5.46 -37.32
C PRO A 278 18.01 4.88 -38.74
N ALA A 279 19.07 5.28 -39.45
CA ALA A 279 19.36 4.79 -40.79
C ALA A 279 19.49 3.25 -40.81
N PRO A 280 18.95 2.56 -41.83
CA PRO A 280 19.03 1.11 -41.90
C PRO A 280 20.48 0.63 -42.02
N PRO A 281 20.82 -0.53 -41.43
CA PRO A 281 22.17 -1.10 -41.50
C PRO A 281 22.55 -1.42 -42.95
N SER A 282 23.81 -1.14 -43.30
CA SER A 282 24.35 -1.11 -44.66
C SER A 282 24.63 -2.48 -45.29
N TRP A 283 23.77 -3.47 -45.08
CA TRP A 283 23.81 -4.74 -45.80
C TRP A 283 22.41 -5.19 -46.22
N TRP A 284 21.78 -4.31 -47.00
CA TRP A 284 20.77 -4.60 -48.01
C TRP A 284 21.07 -3.74 -49.23
#